data_AF-A0A1M4DYZ0-F1
#
_entry.id   AF-A0A1M4DYZ0-F1
#
_cell.length_a   1.000
_cell.length_b   1.000
_cell.length_c   1.000
_cell.angle_alpha   90.00
_cell.angle_beta   90.00
_cell.angle_gamma   90.00
#
_symmetry.space_group_name_H-M   'P 1'
#
loop_
_entity.id
_entity.type
_entity.pdbx_description
1 polymer ?
#
loop_
_entity_poly.entity_id
_entity_poly.type
_entity_poly.pdbx_seq_one_letter_code
_entity_poly.pdbx_strand_id
1 'polypeptide(L)' 'MTLAHFLDGLRCASCGVLNVLWLDAMRGLVECSECGQIALTFPEVGEEVR' A
#
# COMPACT_ATOMS: atom_id res chain seq x y z
N MET A 1 8.18 -21.39 -7.03
CA MET A 1 7.70 -20.46 -5.98
C MET A 1 7.15 -19.23 -6.66
N THR A 2 5.88 -18.89 -6.43
CA THR A 2 5.29 -17.65 -6.97
C THR A 2 5.43 -16.54 -5.93
N LEU A 3 5.42 -15.27 -6.37
CA LEU A 3 5.50 -14.11 -5.47
C LEU A 3 4.43 -14.16 -4.37
N ALA A 4 3.23 -14.66 -4.68
CA ALA A 4 2.14 -14.85 -3.72
C ALA A 4 2.53 -15.73 -2.51
N HIS A 5 3.39 -16.74 -2.69
CA HIS A 5 3.85 -17.59 -1.57
C HIS A 5 4.81 -16.86 -0.62
N PHE A 6 5.55 -15.86 -1.10
CA PHE A 6 6.44 -15.06 -0.24
C PHE A 6 5.69 -14.04 0.60
N LEU A 7 4.46 -13.70 0.19
CA LEU A 7 3.62 -12.73 0.88
C LEU A 7 2.65 -13.38 1.87
N ASP A 8 2.54 -14.71 1.86
CA ASP A 8 1.70 -15.45 2.80
C ASP A 8 2.29 -15.39 4.21
N GLY A 9 1.45 -15.06 5.18
CA GLY A 9 1.83 -14.86 6.58
C GLY A 9 2.41 -13.48 6.91
N LEU A 10 2.61 -12.61 5.91
CA LEU A 10 3.10 -11.25 6.14
C LEU A 10 1.93 -10.29 6.47
N ARG A 11 2.24 -9.26 7.28
CA ARG A 11 1.29 -8.22 7.72
C ARG A 11 1.64 -6.86 7.13
N CYS A 12 0.63 -6.04 6.88
CA CYS A 12 0.85 -4.66 6.46
C CYS A 12 1.58 -3.89 7.56
N ALA A 13 2.66 -3.20 7.22
CA ALA A 13 3.42 -2.42 8.19
C ALA A 13 2.62 -1.24 8.78
N SER A 14 1.66 -0.71 8.04
CA SER A 14 0.86 0.44 8.48
C SER A 14 -0.34 0.06 9.36
N CYS A 15 -1.05 -1.03 9.03
CA CYS A 15 -2.31 -1.38 9.71
C CYS A 15 -2.38 -2.81 10.25
N GLY A 16 -1.35 -3.64 10.03
CA GLY A 16 -1.24 -4.99 10.61
C GLY A 16 -2.13 -6.07 10.00
N VAL A 17 -2.91 -5.75 8.97
CA VAL A 17 -3.78 -6.71 8.27
C VAL A 17 -2.96 -7.84 7.61
N LEU A 18 -3.45 -9.07 7.68
CA LEU A 18 -2.78 -10.29 7.24
C LEU A 18 -3.25 -10.71 5.84
N ASN A 19 -2.35 -11.21 4.99
CA ASN A 19 -2.65 -11.91 3.72
C ASN A 19 -3.44 -11.10 2.66
N VAL A 20 -3.37 -9.78 2.71
CA VAL A 20 -3.92 -8.88 1.67
C VAL A 20 -2.83 -7.98 1.09
N LEU A 21 -1.59 -8.47 1.12
CA LEU A 21 -0.42 -7.72 0.70
C LEU A 21 -0.21 -7.81 -0.80
N TRP A 22 0.12 -6.66 -1.39
CA TRP A 22 0.50 -6.51 -2.78
C TRP A 22 1.86 -5.84 -2.86
N LEU A 23 2.57 -6.09 -3.95
CA LEU A 23 3.86 -5.44 -4.24
C LEU A 23 3.59 -4.20 -5.10
N ASP A 24 3.83 -3.01 -4.54
CA ASP A 24 4.00 -1.81 -5.35
C ASP A 24 5.42 -1.82 -5.93
N ALA A 25 5.54 -2.28 -7.18
CA ALA A 25 6.82 -2.37 -7.88
C ALA A 25 7.44 -1.00 -8.19
N MET A 26 6.64 0.06 -8.28
CA MET A 26 7.13 1.41 -8.55
C MET A 26 7.80 2.01 -7.31
N ARG A 27 7.27 1.70 -6.13
CA ARG A 27 7.76 2.21 -4.84
C ARG A 27 8.72 1.25 -4.13
N GLY A 28 8.77 -0.01 -4.57
CA GLY A 28 9.52 -1.06 -3.88
C GLY A 28 8.94 -1.40 -2.50
N LEU A 29 7.61 -1.28 -2.34
CA LEU A 29 6.92 -1.48 -1.06
C LEU A 29 6.01 -2.72 -1.11
N VAL A 30 5.92 -3.40 0.04
CA VAL A 30 4.94 -4.46 0.29
C VAL A 30 4.01 -3.95 1.38
N GLU A 31 2.77 -3.65 1.01
CA GLU A 31 1.75 -3.10 1.90
C GLU A 31 0.36 -3.66 1.54
N CYS A 32 -0.72 -3.27 2.22
CA CYS A 32 -2.07 -3.65 1.77
C CYS A 32 -2.58 -2.67 0.70
N SER A 33 -3.57 -3.09 -0.09
CA SER A 33 -4.16 -2.26 -1.15
C SER A 33 -4.68 -0.93 -0.62
N GLU A 34 -5.36 -0.94 0.52
CA GLU A 34 -5.96 0.26 1.11
C GLU A 34 -4.90 1.30 1.52
N CYS A 35 -3.85 0.89 2.22
CA CYS A 35 -2.74 1.79 2.58
C CYS A 35 -1.97 2.29 1.34
N GLY A 36 -1.74 1.40 0.36
CA GLY A 36 -1.03 1.79 -0.86
C GLY A 36 -1.83 2.78 -1.73
N GLN A 37 -3.15 2.61 -1.83
CA GLN A 37 -4.01 3.56 -2.55
C GLN A 37 -4.01 4.94 -1.88
N ILE A 38 -4.11 5.02 -0.54
CA ILE A 38 -4.03 6.30 0.19
C ILE A 38 -2.70 7.01 -0.11
N ALA A 39 -1.60 6.27 -0.15
CA ALA A 39 -0.29 6.83 -0.41
C ALA A 39 -0.08 7.29 -1.86
N LEU A 40 -0.97 6.91 -2.78
CA LEU A 40 -0.99 7.34 -4.19
C LEU A 40 -1.95 8.52 -4.42
N THR A 41 -2.86 8.78 -3.48
CA THR A 41 -3.70 9.97 -3.50
C THR A 41 -2.88 11.17 -3.03
N PHE A 42 -2.54 12.06 -3.96
CA PHE A 42 -2.08 13.39 -3.57
C PHE A 42 -3.28 14.09 -2.90
N PRO A 43 -3.14 14.64 -1.69
CA PRO A 43 -4.19 15.52 -1.17
C PRO A 43 -4.37 16.61 -2.21
N GLU A 44 -5.61 16.82 -2.65
CA GLU A 44 -5.95 17.99 -3.45
C GLU A 44 -5.48 19.19 -2.64
N VAL A 45 -4.43 19.87 -3.13
CA VAL A 45 -3.96 21.10 -2.54
C VAL A 45 -5.15 22.03 -2.66
N GLY A 46 -5.84 22.26 -1.53
CA GLY A 46 -7.01 23.12 -1.50
C GLY A 46 -6.67 24.40 -2.23
N GLU A 47 -7.47 24.74 -3.23
CA GLU A 47 -7.46 26.06 -3.86
C GLU A 47 -7.45 27.08 -2.72
N GLU A 48 -6.34 27.83 -2.58
CA GLU A 48 -6.31 28.98 -1.69
C GLU A 48 -7.39 29.93 -2.21
N VAL A 49 -8.56 29.91 -1.55
CA VAL A 49 -9.62 30.89 -1.76
C VAL A 49 -9.05 32.23 -1.34
N ARG A 50 -8.61 32.99 -2.34
CA ARG A 50 -8.14 34.37 -2.22
C ARG A 50 -9.23 35.30 -1.73
#